data_AF-A0A4Y7Q7X6-F1
#
_entry.id   AF-A0A4Y7Q7X6-F1
#
_cell.length_a   1.000
_cell.length_b   1.000
_cell.length_c   1.000
_cell.angle_alpha   90.00
_cell.angle_beta   90.00
_cell.angle_gamma   90.00
#
_symmetry.space_group_name_H-M   'P 1'
#
loop_
_entity.id
_entity.type
_entity.pdbx_description
1 polymer ?
#
loop_
_entity_poly.entity_id
_entity_poly.type
_entity_poly.pdbx_seq_one_letter_code
_entity_poly.pdbx_strand_id
1 'polypeptide(L)'
;MESEEAKKQRLQQQEEEANANAKKAEVRRAEEGKARPVQNGCPTPGPINIPGASRSAHPASFLSALASARHIQGVRQIVYPEGVHGPMAELNVNASGGKFRYDRDFLLQFMKVCTEKPDKLPPLDAIGLKHADQ
;
A
#
# COMPACT_ATOMS: atom_id res chain seq x y z
N MET A 1 -6.79 50.37 -39.44
CA MET A 1 -7.88 49.40 -39.22
C MET A 1 -7.32 47.98 -39.40
N GLU A 2 -6.38 47.54 -38.56
CA GLU A 2 -5.70 46.22 -38.71
C GLU A 2 -5.62 45.45 -37.37
N SER A 3 -6.51 45.71 -36.41
CA SER A 3 -6.39 45.12 -35.07
C SER A 3 -7.47 44.10 -34.67
N GLU A 4 -8.48 43.86 -35.52
CA GLU A 4 -9.53 42.86 -35.23
C GLU A 4 -9.33 41.56 -36.02
N GLU A 5 -8.80 41.64 -37.24
CA GLU A 5 -8.58 40.46 -38.08
C GLU A 5 -7.45 39.55 -37.54
N ALA A 6 -6.37 40.15 -37.02
CA ALA A 6 -5.26 39.40 -36.42
C ALA A 6 -5.66 38.67 -35.12
N LYS A 7 -6.61 39.21 -34.35
CA LYS A 7 -7.15 38.54 -33.15
C LYS A 7 -8.01 37.34 -33.53
N LYS A 8 -8.81 37.49 -34.59
CA LYS A 8 -9.66 36.40 -35.09
C LYS A 8 -8.83 35.24 -35.64
N GLN A 9 -7.72 35.54 -36.34
CA GLN A 9 -6.79 34.51 -36.82
C GLN A 9 -6.09 33.76 -35.68
N ARG A 10 -5.68 34.45 -34.61
CA ARG A 10 -5.06 33.80 -33.43
C ARG A 10 -6.02 32.90 -32.67
N LEU A 11 -7.29 33.30 -32.54
CA LEU A 11 -8.29 32.48 -31.86
C LEU A 11 -8.64 31.23 -32.67
N GLN A 12 -8.72 31.35 -34.01
CA GLN A 12 -8.88 30.20 -34.90
C GLN A 12 -7.68 29.24 -34.84
N GLN A 13 -6.45 29.77 -34.81
CA GLN A 13 -5.26 28.93 -34.64
C GLN A 13 -5.24 28.17 -33.30
N GLN A 14 -5.63 28.82 -32.20
CA GLN A 14 -5.70 28.15 -30.89
C GLN A 14 -6.77 27.05 -30.83
N GLU A 15 -7.93 27.26 -31.47
CA GLU A 15 -9.01 26.28 -31.49
C GLU A 15 -8.67 25.06 -32.37
N GLU A 16 -7.96 25.28 -33.47
CA GLU A 16 -7.49 24.22 -34.37
C GLU A 16 -6.35 23.39 -33.73
N GLU A 17 -5.44 24.03 -33.00
CA GLU A 17 -4.40 23.34 -32.22
C GLU A 17 -5.00 22.51 -31.07
N ALA A 18 -6.02 23.02 -30.38
CA ALA A 18 -6.73 22.28 -29.34
C ALA A 18 -7.45 21.05 -29.91
N ASN A 19 -8.08 21.18 -31.09
CA ASN A 19 -8.76 20.08 -31.78
C ASN A 19 -7.77 19.04 -32.33
N ALA A 20 -6.63 19.48 -32.87
CA ALA A 20 -5.55 18.58 -33.31
C ALA A 20 -4.93 17.81 -32.14
N ASN A 21 -4.76 18.44 -30.98
CA ASN A 21 -4.26 17.78 -29.79
C ASN A 21 -5.27 16.79 -29.18
N ALA A 22 -6.56 17.12 -29.19
CA ALA A 22 -7.63 16.20 -28.78
C ALA A 22 -7.70 14.95 -29.68
N LYS A 23 -7.61 15.12 -31.00
CA LYS A 23 -7.56 13.99 -31.95
C LYS A 23 -6.29 13.14 -31.79
N LYS A 24 -5.15 13.74 -31.42
CA LYS A 24 -3.89 13.01 -31.19
C LYS A 24 -3.90 12.21 -29.87
N ALA A 25 -4.69 12.61 -28.88
CA ALA A 25 -4.85 11.88 -27.62
C ALA A 25 -5.77 10.65 -27.75
N GLU A 26 -6.73 10.66 -28.66
CA GLU A 26 -7.67 9.54 -28.87
C GLU A 26 -7.05 8.37 -29.66
N VAL A 27 -6.13 8.66 -30.58
CA VAL A 27 -5.48 7.63 -31.44
C VAL A 27 -4.43 6.79 -30.68
N ARG A 28 -4.06 7.15 -29.44
CA ARG A 28 -3.06 6.41 -28.64
C ARG A 28 -3.66 5.44 -27.60
N ARG A 29 -4.94 5.06 -27.73
CA ARG A 29 -5.61 4.18 -26.76
C ARG A 29 -6.37 2.98 -27.34
N ALA A 30 -5.93 2.47 -28.48
CA ALA A 30 -6.37 1.17 -28.98
C ALA A 30 -5.24 0.48 -29.75
N GLU A 31 -4.36 -0.24 -29.04
CA GLU A 31 -3.48 -1.32 -29.55
C GLU A 31 -2.77 -1.94 -28.32
N GLU A 32 -3.53 -2.65 -27.48
CA GLU A 32 -3.03 -3.84 -26.75
C GLU A 32 -4.22 -4.70 -26.28
N GLY A 33 -5.01 -5.12 -27.27
CA GLY A 33 -5.93 -6.24 -27.15
C GLY A 33 -5.53 -7.29 -28.18
N LYS A 34 -4.61 -8.20 -27.83
CA LYS A 34 -4.39 -9.42 -28.63
C LYS A 34 -4.69 -10.64 -27.78
N ALA A 35 -5.94 -11.08 -27.88
CA ALA A 35 -6.34 -12.43 -27.54
C ALA A 35 -5.40 -13.44 -28.23
N ARG A 36 -4.85 -14.37 -27.44
CA ARG A 36 -4.21 -15.60 -27.91
C ARG A 36 -4.93 -16.79 -27.27
N PRO A 37 -4.90 -17.96 -27.94
CA PRO A 37 -6.01 -18.89 -27.98
C PRO A 37 -6.06 -19.80 -26.77
N VAL A 38 -7.28 -20.16 -26.36
CA VAL A 38 -7.53 -21.40 -25.62
C VAL A 38 -7.03 -22.55 -26.49
N GLN A 39 -6.07 -23.31 -25.96
CA GLN A 39 -5.95 -24.76 -26.14
C GLN A 39 -4.85 -25.34 -25.22
N ASN A 40 -5.31 -26.20 -24.32
CA ASN A 40 -4.73 -27.48 -23.96
C ASN A 40 -3.50 -27.50 -23.01
N GLY A 41 -3.80 -27.71 -21.73
CA GLY A 41 -3.17 -28.79 -20.96
C GLY A 41 -1.77 -28.53 -20.40
N CYS A 42 -1.69 -27.76 -19.31
CA CYS A 42 -0.75 -28.07 -18.24
C CYS A 42 -1.60 -28.51 -17.05
N PRO A 43 -1.50 -29.77 -16.59
CA PRO A 43 -2.15 -30.16 -15.35
C PRO A 43 -1.43 -29.41 -14.24
N THR A 44 -1.99 -28.29 -13.80
CA THR A 44 -1.68 -27.74 -12.49
C THR A 44 -1.90 -28.89 -11.52
N PRO A 45 -0.85 -29.38 -10.81
CA PRO A 45 -1.06 -30.45 -9.86
C PRO A 45 -2.17 -29.99 -8.92
N GLY A 46 -3.25 -30.78 -8.87
CA GLY A 46 -4.33 -30.53 -7.94
C GLY A 46 -3.75 -30.44 -6.52
N PRO A 47 -4.41 -29.72 -5.61
CA PRO A 47 -3.97 -29.62 -4.23
C PRO A 47 -3.70 -31.02 -3.69
N ILE A 48 -2.49 -31.23 -3.17
CA ILE A 48 -2.07 -32.53 -2.65
C ILE A 48 -2.95 -32.85 -1.44
N ASN A 49 -3.89 -33.79 -1.63
CA ASN A 49 -4.73 -34.28 -0.54
C ASN A 49 -3.92 -35.30 0.25
N ILE A 50 -3.17 -34.82 1.24
CA ILE A 50 -2.52 -35.68 2.24
C ILE A 50 -3.59 -35.98 3.30
N PRO A 51 -4.16 -37.19 3.37
CA PRO A 51 -5.13 -37.53 4.40
C PRO A 51 -4.42 -37.49 5.76
N GLY A 52 -4.72 -36.48 6.57
CA GLY A 52 -4.06 -36.22 7.85
C GLY A 52 -3.29 -34.90 7.91
N ALA A 53 -3.05 -34.23 6.78
CA ALA A 53 -2.76 -32.80 6.79
C ALA A 53 -4.07 -32.06 7.06
N SER A 54 -4.56 -32.18 8.30
CA SER A 54 -5.29 -31.08 8.89
C SER A 54 -4.48 -29.84 8.53
N ARG A 55 -5.09 -28.86 7.84
CA ARG A 55 -4.65 -27.49 8.00
C ARG A 55 -4.92 -27.18 9.46
N SER A 56 -4.11 -27.76 10.34
CA SER A 56 -3.92 -27.24 11.66
C SER A 56 -3.58 -25.81 11.36
N ALA A 57 -4.55 -24.94 11.65
CA ALA A 57 -4.30 -23.55 11.91
C ALA A 57 -3.39 -23.54 13.14
N HIS A 58 -2.17 -24.06 12.99
CA HIS A 58 -1.08 -23.74 13.85
C HIS A 58 -1.05 -22.22 13.77
N PRO A 59 -1.26 -21.52 14.90
CA PRO A 59 -1.24 -20.07 14.88
C PRO A 59 0.06 -19.70 14.19
N ALA A 60 -0.06 -19.00 13.06
CA ALA A 60 1.12 -18.55 12.34
C ALA A 60 1.99 -17.82 13.38
N SER A 61 3.26 -18.19 13.47
CA SER A 61 4.20 -17.51 14.37
C SER A 61 4.03 -16.00 14.19
N PHE A 62 4.16 -15.24 15.28
CA PHE A 62 4.02 -13.78 15.26
C PHE A 62 4.86 -13.14 14.14
N LEU A 63 6.09 -13.63 13.92
CA LEU A 63 6.94 -13.19 12.82
C LEU A 63 6.36 -13.50 11.43
N SER A 64 5.74 -14.67 11.25
CA SER A 64 5.07 -15.02 9.98
C SER A 64 3.85 -14.13 9.72
N ALA A 65 3.10 -13.77 10.77
CA ALA A 65 2.01 -12.81 10.66
C ALA A 65 2.53 -11.43 10.30
N LEU A 66 3.62 -10.95 10.93
CA LEU A 66 4.24 -9.66 10.64
C LEU A 66 4.83 -9.61 9.22
N ALA A 67 5.43 -10.69 8.73
CA ALA A 67 6.05 -10.75 7.41
C ALA A 67 5.02 -10.68 6.26
N SER A 68 3.80 -11.18 6.49
CA SER A 68 2.70 -11.18 5.51
C SER A 68 1.69 -10.05 5.70
N ALA A 69 1.80 -9.29 6.80
CA ALA A 69 0.91 -8.19 7.11
C ALA A 69 1.02 -7.04 6.09
N ARG A 70 -0.11 -6.36 5.85
CA ARG A 70 -0.17 -5.18 5.00
C ARG A 70 0.07 -3.92 5.83
N HIS A 71 0.73 -2.94 5.24
CA HIS A 71 0.87 -1.62 5.85
C HIS A 71 -0.50 -0.96 6.03
N ILE A 72 -0.65 -0.28 7.17
CA ILE A 72 -1.86 0.43 7.54
C ILE A 72 -2.03 1.64 6.61
N GLN A 73 -3.18 1.76 5.94
CA GLN A 73 -3.48 2.92 5.08
C GLN A 73 -4.16 4.06 5.82
N GLY A 74 -4.95 3.73 6.85
CA GLY A 74 -5.64 4.72 7.68
C GLY A 74 -5.80 4.21 9.10
N VAL A 75 -5.38 5.01 10.06
CA VAL A 75 -5.39 4.66 11.48
C VAL A 75 -6.80 4.36 12.00
N ARG A 76 -7.82 5.07 11.49
CA ARG A 76 -9.22 4.88 11.89
C ARG A 76 -9.90 3.67 11.22
N GLN A 77 -9.25 3.01 10.27
CA GLN A 77 -9.81 1.85 9.57
C GLN A 77 -9.59 0.53 10.33
N ILE A 78 -8.73 0.55 11.35
CA ILE A 78 -8.39 -0.64 12.13
C ILE A 78 -9.32 -0.75 13.31
N VAL A 79 -9.92 -1.92 13.45
CA VAL A 79 -10.70 -2.29 14.63
C VAL A 79 -9.78 -3.01 15.60
N TYR A 80 -9.69 -2.50 16.82
CA TYR A 80 -8.94 -3.11 17.91
C TYR A 80 -9.87 -4.01 18.74
N PRO A 81 -9.38 -5.16 19.23
CA PRO A 81 -10.15 -6.06 20.06
C PRO A 81 -10.42 -5.46 21.45
N GLU A 82 -11.34 -6.08 22.20
CA GLU A 82 -11.68 -5.64 23.55
C GLU A 82 -10.44 -5.61 24.46
N GLY A 83 -10.31 -4.55 25.27
CA GLY A 83 -9.16 -4.34 26.17
C GLY A 83 -7.91 -3.76 25.50
N VAL A 84 -7.90 -3.60 24.17
CA VAL A 84 -6.83 -2.90 23.44
C VAL A 84 -7.35 -1.54 22.99
N HIS A 85 -6.73 -0.48 23.48
CA HIS A 85 -7.10 0.88 23.08
C HIS A 85 -6.49 1.21 21.72
N GLY A 86 -7.31 1.76 20.82
CA GLY A 86 -6.83 2.34 19.57
C GLY A 86 -6.02 3.62 19.81
N PRO A 87 -5.27 4.08 18.80
CA PRO A 87 -4.41 5.25 18.92
C PRO A 87 -5.23 6.54 18.99
N MET A 88 -4.68 7.55 19.68
CA MET A 88 -5.39 8.81 19.90
C MET A 88 -5.71 9.52 18.57
N ALA A 89 -7.01 9.69 18.30
CA ALA A 89 -7.53 10.21 17.04
C ALA A 89 -7.12 11.68 16.77
N GLU A 90 -6.98 12.47 17.84
CA GLU A 90 -6.60 13.88 17.82
C GLU A 90 -5.17 14.09 17.29
N LEU A 91 -4.27 13.13 17.52
CA LEU A 91 -2.88 13.21 17.02
C LEU A 91 -2.80 13.00 15.49
N ASN A 92 -3.85 12.45 14.88
CA ASN A 92 -3.86 12.00 13.48
C ASN A 92 -4.86 12.74 12.59
N VAL A 93 -5.44 13.86 13.03
CA VAL A 93 -6.46 14.62 12.26
C VAL A 93 -5.92 15.08 10.90
N ASN A 94 -4.67 15.52 10.85
CA ASN A 94 -4.00 15.99 9.62
C ASN A 94 -2.95 15.00 9.10
N ALA A 95 -2.98 13.76 9.59
CA ALA A 95 -2.00 12.75 9.20
C ALA A 95 -2.28 12.26 7.77
N SER A 96 -1.36 12.54 6.85
CA SER A 96 -1.37 11.92 5.52
C SER A 96 -1.05 10.43 5.63
N GLY A 97 -1.67 9.60 4.78
CA GLY A 97 -1.47 8.15 4.75
C GLY A 97 0.02 7.77 4.79
N GLY A 98 0.38 6.88 5.73
CA GLY A 98 1.75 6.41 5.93
C GLY A 98 2.58 7.18 6.96
N LYS A 99 2.08 8.30 7.51
CA LYS A 99 2.73 9.02 8.63
C LYS A 99 1.75 9.17 9.78
N PHE A 100 1.79 8.23 10.72
CA PHE A 100 0.87 8.21 11.85
C PHE A 100 1.60 8.54 13.15
N ARG A 101 0.92 9.30 14.00
CA ARG A 101 1.37 9.67 15.34
C ARG A 101 0.71 8.74 16.35
N TYR A 102 1.52 8.19 17.24
CA TYR A 102 1.05 7.28 18.28
C TYR A 102 1.39 7.87 19.64
N ASP A 103 0.41 7.86 20.55
CA ASP A 103 0.65 8.19 21.94
C ASP A 103 1.45 7.08 22.63
N ARG A 104 2.10 7.44 23.74
CA ARG A 104 2.98 6.53 24.47
C ARG A 104 2.21 5.30 24.99
N ASP A 105 1.03 5.52 25.53
CA ASP A 105 0.26 4.47 26.18
C ASP A 105 -0.24 3.44 25.15
N PHE A 106 -0.62 3.88 23.95
CA PHE A 106 -0.86 3.02 22.80
C PHE A 106 0.35 2.14 22.46
N LEU A 107 1.52 2.73 22.29
CA LEU A 107 2.73 1.98 21.90
C LEU A 107 3.14 0.95 22.97
N LEU A 108 2.94 1.27 24.25
CA LEU A 108 3.29 0.38 25.35
C LEU A 108 2.41 -0.86 25.46
N GLN A 109 1.21 -0.87 24.87
CA GLN A 109 0.38 -2.08 24.81
C GLN A 109 1.10 -3.22 24.06
N PHE A 110 1.97 -2.89 23.10
CA PHE A 110 2.73 -3.88 22.33
C PHE A 110 3.92 -4.47 23.09
N MET A 111 4.33 -3.90 24.23
CA MET A 111 5.48 -4.38 25.01
C MET A 111 5.34 -5.84 25.44
N LYS A 112 4.11 -6.26 25.79
CA LYS A 112 3.81 -7.65 26.20
C LYS A 112 3.50 -8.58 25.03
N VAL A 113 3.32 -8.04 23.82
CA VAL A 113 2.91 -8.80 22.62
C VAL A 113 4.11 -9.05 21.71
N CYS A 114 4.94 -8.03 21.48
CA CYS A 114 6.13 -8.09 20.62
C CYS A 114 7.36 -8.53 21.43
N THR A 115 7.32 -9.74 21.97
CA THR A 115 8.40 -10.29 22.82
C THR A 115 9.47 -11.05 22.04
N GLU A 116 9.18 -11.40 20.78
CA GLU A 116 10.09 -12.15 19.92
C GLU A 116 11.13 -11.23 19.26
N LYS A 117 12.38 -11.68 19.21
CA LYS A 117 13.48 -10.95 18.57
C LYS A 117 13.36 -11.07 17.04
N PRO A 118 13.36 -9.97 16.26
CA PRO A 118 13.34 -10.06 14.82
C PRO A 118 14.69 -10.50 14.25
N ASP A 119 14.66 -11.30 13.17
CA ASP A 119 15.85 -11.90 12.55
C ASP A 119 16.90 -10.87 12.08
N LYS A 120 16.43 -9.69 11.66
CA LYS A 120 17.26 -8.61 11.12
C LYS A 120 17.42 -7.45 12.11
N LEU A 121 17.44 -7.71 13.42
CA LEU A 121 17.73 -6.66 14.40
C LEU A 121 19.22 -6.27 14.34
N PRO A 122 19.58 -5.02 14.01
CA PRO A 122 20.95 -4.55 14.16
C PRO A 122 21.41 -4.64 15.62
N PRO A 123 22.73 -4.57 15.91
CA PRO A 123 23.22 -4.42 17.28
C PRO A 123 22.51 -3.25 17.98
N LEU A 124 22.16 -3.41 19.26
CA LEU A 124 21.38 -2.42 20.02
C LEU A 124 22.05 -1.04 20.00
N ASP A 125 23.39 -1.00 20.06
CA ASP A 125 24.18 0.23 19.97
C ASP A 125 23.96 0.99 18.65
N ALA A 126 23.78 0.28 17.53
CA ALA A 126 23.51 0.88 16.22
C ALA A 126 22.10 1.49 16.14
N ILE A 127 21.19 1.04 17.00
CA ILE A 127 19.81 1.55 17.14
C ILE A 127 19.75 2.65 18.22
N GLY A 128 20.89 3.00 18.84
CA GLY A 128 20.96 4.00 19.92
C GLY A 128 20.50 3.48 21.28
N LEU A 129 20.30 2.16 21.43
CA LEU A 129 20.03 1.50 22.69
C LEU A 129 21.35 1.01 23.29
N LYS A 130 22.09 1.92 23.93
CA LYS A 130 23.29 1.56 24.67
C LYS A 130 22.90 0.87 25.99
N HIS A 131 23.64 -0.15 26.37
CA HIS A 131 23.56 -0.67 27.73
C HIS A 131 23.97 0.47 28.68
N ALA A 132 23.14 0.74 29.70
CA ALA A 132 23.58 1.58 30.80
C ALA A 132 24.63 0.75 31.55
N ASP A 133 25.92 1.02 31.31
CA ASP A 133 27.01 0.45 32.07
C ASP A 133 26.71 0.65 33.56
N GLN A 134 26.45 -0.45 34.27
CA GLN A 134 26.20 -0.49 35.70
C GLN A 134 27.29 -1.32 36.38
#